data_AF-A0AAX2DFV7-F1
#
_entry.id   AF-A0AAX2DFV7-F1
#
_cell.length_a   1.000
_cell.length_b   1.000
_cell.length_c   1.000
_cell.angle_alpha   90.00
_cell.angle_beta   90.00
_cell.angle_gamma   90.00
#
_symmetry.space_group_name_H-M   'P 1'
#
loop_
_entity.id
_entity.type
_entity.pdbx_description
1 polymer ?
#
loop_
_entity_poly.entity_id
_entity_poly.type
_entity_poly.pdbx_seq_one_letter_code
_entity_poly.pdbx_strand_id
1 'polypeptide(L)'
;MAPYEDALSLDSSDAVKFHSMLYFPSGTALHFPGYVVALEKSPQEIIGGPKFNDNVRFVHSETAYFNGEEDSRYNTIHHIERFQTFDSKAMFVSHILQNGVLQDDSVQGDPYLAKTHCFVYNAYAADALAGIRKDYDLKKINDWHACKTAQNLEVINPLLTDLYGESAKALDALKSNLTQDLRSSRYTHVLIVVMGWNTAQDEAIRNINDITGNMMAAAQEAQSAQIDDQATRPKSLNIVNSQFRPLVIGVTWPSFWSNSFTNFFSYSNKANDADEIGLSWLNKLINETVPGALDASGSKAKVVAIGHSFGARAMTRALFSSPALQPSQTIPVSRVDLAVGLQGAVSINRFIVGKGIEGAPYRDFAKLSKTHIALTASKYDGAAGGRMVVWYDPSGSISSWRLACNTSDSAMAATFECLKASDTSATPGGSFSLCKSDGKDCSMSPANPSKISYIDASEGITQFNSPGSGGGAHSDIYRLPMGRLLWRLVEEYALQR
;
A
#
# COMPACT_ATOMS: atom_id res chain seq x y z
N MET A 1 -28.20 0.60 0.71
CA MET A 1 -27.94 0.33 -0.71
C MET A 1 -27.13 -0.95 -0.75
N ALA A 2 -27.80 -2.07 -1.01
CA ALA A 2 -27.18 -3.36 -1.29
C ALA A 2 -27.34 -3.83 -2.76
N PRO A 3 -28.26 -3.31 -3.61
CA PRO A 3 -28.53 -3.98 -4.87
C PRO A 3 -27.37 -3.89 -5.89
N TYR A 4 -26.45 -2.95 -5.72
CA TYR A 4 -25.26 -2.82 -6.56
C TYR A 4 -24.21 -3.87 -6.17
N GLU A 5 -23.96 -3.99 -4.88
CA GLU A 5 -23.12 -5.03 -4.27
C GLU A 5 -23.66 -6.44 -4.54
N ASP A 6 -24.99 -6.61 -4.49
CA ASP A 6 -25.66 -7.87 -4.80
C ASP A 6 -25.47 -8.26 -6.28
N ALA A 7 -25.55 -7.30 -7.21
CA ALA A 7 -25.31 -7.55 -8.63
C ALA A 7 -23.86 -7.95 -8.93
N LEU A 8 -22.92 -7.50 -8.11
CA LEU A 8 -21.53 -7.95 -8.14
C LEU A 8 -21.29 -9.24 -7.33
N SER A 9 -22.33 -9.80 -6.69
CA SER A 9 -22.27 -11.02 -5.87
C SER A 9 -21.09 -11.01 -4.88
N LEU A 10 -20.98 -9.91 -4.14
CA LEU A 10 -19.95 -9.71 -3.14
C LEU A 10 -20.23 -10.54 -1.89
N ASP A 11 -19.20 -11.09 -1.26
CA ASP A 11 -19.31 -12.14 -0.23
C ASP A 11 -19.79 -11.66 1.16
N SER A 12 -20.25 -10.42 1.32
CA SER A 12 -20.50 -9.87 2.65
C SER A 12 -21.62 -8.83 2.68
N SER A 13 -22.47 -8.91 3.71
CA SER A 13 -23.37 -7.82 4.09
C SER A 13 -22.64 -6.52 4.47
N ASP A 14 -21.34 -6.61 4.73
CA ASP A 14 -20.45 -5.48 5.00
C ASP A 14 -19.71 -4.97 3.74
N ALA A 15 -19.98 -5.49 2.54
CA ALA A 15 -19.30 -5.10 1.31
C ALA A 15 -19.33 -3.58 1.06
N VAL A 16 -20.45 -2.92 1.39
CA VAL A 16 -20.63 -1.47 1.33
C VAL A 16 -19.55 -0.70 2.10
N LYS A 17 -19.03 -1.25 3.21
CA LYS A 17 -17.99 -0.60 4.04
C LYS A 17 -16.64 -0.51 3.32
N PHE A 18 -16.41 -1.31 2.27
CA PHE A 18 -15.20 -1.27 1.46
C PHE A 18 -15.26 -0.23 0.34
N HIS A 19 -16.38 0.47 0.21
CA HIS A 19 -16.62 1.52 -0.77
C HIS A 19 -17.25 2.76 -0.15
N SER A 20 -16.94 3.04 1.11
CA SER A 20 -17.47 4.19 1.85
C SER A 20 -17.23 5.53 1.13
N MET A 21 -16.17 5.64 0.33
CA MET A 21 -15.88 6.83 -0.49
C MET A 21 -16.83 7.01 -1.67
N LEU A 22 -17.46 5.94 -2.18
CA LEU A 22 -18.54 6.08 -3.15
C LEU A 22 -19.74 6.79 -2.51
N TYR A 23 -20.04 6.47 -1.25
CA TYR A 23 -21.24 6.96 -0.59
C TYR A 23 -21.04 8.27 0.17
N PHE A 24 -19.83 8.50 0.68
CA PHE A 24 -19.48 9.64 1.53
C PHE A 24 -18.13 10.26 1.13
N PRO A 25 -17.91 10.64 -0.14
CA PRO A 25 -16.61 11.13 -0.61
C PRO A 25 -16.15 12.43 0.06
N SER A 26 -17.08 13.22 0.60
CA SER A 26 -16.78 14.43 1.37
C SER A 26 -16.39 14.14 2.83
N GLY A 27 -16.89 13.04 3.42
CA GLY A 27 -16.61 12.64 4.81
C GLY A 27 -15.42 11.68 4.94
N THR A 28 -15.24 10.82 3.93
CA THR A 28 -14.14 9.85 3.83
C THR A 28 -13.25 10.27 2.66
N ALA A 29 -12.23 11.07 2.94
CA ALA A 29 -11.33 11.61 1.92
C ALA A 29 -9.88 11.61 2.39
N LEU A 30 -8.94 11.54 1.44
CA LEU A 30 -7.56 11.89 1.75
C LEU A 30 -7.47 13.36 2.19
N HIS A 31 -6.65 13.61 3.20
CA HIS A 31 -6.36 14.96 3.69
C HIS A 31 -5.30 15.68 2.83
N PHE A 32 -4.66 14.93 1.94
CA PHE A 32 -3.55 15.36 1.11
C PHE A 32 -3.90 15.14 -0.37
N PRO A 33 -3.32 15.93 -1.30
CA PRO A 33 -3.51 15.70 -2.72
C PRO A 33 -3.09 14.28 -3.12
N GLY A 34 -3.91 13.61 -3.90
CA GLY A 34 -3.68 12.20 -4.17
C GLY A 34 -4.83 11.45 -4.79
N TYR A 35 -4.74 10.14 -4.73
CA TYR A 35 -5.66 9.20 -5.33
C TYR A 35 -5.97 8.06 -4.37
N VAL A 36 -7.18 7.52 -4.44
CA VAL A 36 -7.54 6.26 -3.82
C VAL A 36 -7.88 5.27 -4.91
N VAL A 37 -7.12 4.17 -4.97
CA VAL A 37 -7.39 3.03 -5.84
C VAL A 37 -8.09 1.97 -5.00
N ALA A 38 -9.37 1.76 -5.24
CA ALA A 38 -10.17 0.80 -4.51
C ALA A 38 -10.36 -0.47 -5.35
N LEU A 39 -9.90 -1.58 -4.79
CA LEU A 39 -10.08 -2.91 -5.37
C LEU A 39 -11.32 -3.57 -4.79
N GLU A 40 -11.86 -4.53 -5.53
CA GLU A 40 -13.01 -5.35 -5.16
C GLU A 40 -12.83 -6.77 -5.69
N LYS A 41 -13.49 -7.76 -5.08
CA LYS A 41 -13.43 -9.17 -5.50
C LYS A 41 -14.83 -9.67 -5.82
N SER A 42 -15.02 -10.15 -7.05
CA SER A 42 -16.31 -10.59 -7.56
C SER A 42 -16.15 -11.87 -8.41
N PRO A 43 -17.20 -12.70 -8.57
CA PRO A 43 -17.16 -13.84 -9.48
C PRO A 43 -16.68 -13.46 -10.87
N GLN A 44 -15.71 -14.22 -11.39
CA GLN A 44 -15.11 -13.95 -12.69
C GLN A 44 -16.13 -14.05 -13.84
N GLU A 45 -17.21 -14.82 -13.67
CA GLU A 45 -18.30 -14.90 -14.65
C GLU A 45 -19.11 -13.60 -14.74
N ILE A 46 -19.18 -12.83 -13.65
CA ILE A 46 -19.90 -11.57 -13.59
C ILE A 46 -19.04 -10.45 -14.17
N ILE A 47 -17.78 -10.36 -13.74
CA ILE A 47 -16.88 -9.26 -14.13
C ILE A 47 -16.06 -9.53 -15.40
N GLY A 48 -16.22 -10.70 -16.01
CA GLY A 48 -15.43 -11.19 -17.13
C GLY A 48 -13.95 -11.32 -16.82
N GLY A 49 -13.64 -11.93 -15.68
CA GLY A 49 -12.28 -12.19 -15.23
C GLY A 49 -11.51 -13.17 -16.14
N PRO A 50 -10.19 -13.31 -15.91
CA PRO A 50 -9.27 -14.08 -16.75
C PRO A 50 -9.60 -15.57 -16.94
N LYS A 51 -10.46 -16.15 -16.08
CA LYS A 51 -10.99 -17.50 -16.24
C LYS A 51 -12.05 -17.60 -17.34
N PHE A 52 -12.82 -16.54 -17.53
CA PHE A 52 -13.94 -16.48 -18.47
C PHE A 52 -13.60 -15.70 -19.75
N ASN A 53 -12.66 -14.76 -19.67
CA ASN A 53 -12.20 -13.97 -20.80
C ASN A 53 -10.67 -13.98 -20.84
N ASP A 54 -10.10 -14.81 -21.71
CA ASP A 54 -8.64 -14.96 -21.84
C ASP A 54 -7.97 -13.64 -22.30
N ASN A 55 -8.69 -12.81 -23.06
CA ASN A 55 -8.17 -11.55 -23.62
C ASN A 55 -7.87 -10.49 -22.56
N VAL A 56 -8.38 -10.63 -21.33
CA VAL A 56 -8.10 -9.69 -20.23
C VAL A 56 -6.93 -10.14 -19.35
N ARG A 57 -6.28 -11.28 -19.67
CA ARG A 57 -5.06 -11.70 -18.98
C ARG A 57 -3.91 -10.76 -19.33
N PHE A 58 -3.36 -10.13 -18.30
CA PHE A 58 -2.17 -9.26 -18.42
C PHE A 58 -1.02 -9.71 -17.50
N VAL A 59 -1.25 -10.74 -16.70
CA VAL A 59 -0.24 -11.33 -15.81
C VAL A 59 0.22 -12.64 -16.44
N HIS A 60 1.54 -12.79 -16.54
CA HIS A 60 2.21 -13.85 -17.27
C HIS A 60 2.93 -14.78 -16.29
N SER A 61 2.57 -16.06 -16.29
CA SER A 61 3.19 -17.08 -15.43
C SER A 61 4.38 -17.74 -16.11
N GLU A 62 4.41 -17.73 -17.43
CA GLU A 62 5.36 -18.40 -18.32
C GLU A 62 6.74 -17.72 -18.41
N THR A 63 6.97 -16.64 -17.65
CA THR A 63 8.27 -15.95 -17.66
C THR A 63 9.39 -16.87 -17.13
N ALA A 64 10.53 -16.84 -17.82
CA ALA A 64 11.72 -17.59 -17.43
C ALA A 64 12.21 -17.24 -16.01
N TYR A 65 11.87 -16.04 -15.50
CA TYR A 65 12.22 -15.63 -14.15
C TYR A 65 11.59 -16.53 -13.07
N PHE A 66 10.32 -16.92 -13.22
CA PHE A 66 9.63 -17.74 -12.22
C PHE A 66 10.06 -19.21 -12.24
N ASN A 67 10.63 -19.70 -13.33
CA ASN A 67 11.23 -21.03 -13.40
C ASN A 67 12.44 -21.20 -12.47
N GLY A 68 13.03 -20.09 -11.99
CA GLY A 68 14.09 -20.12 -10.98
C GLY A 68 13.58 -20.19 -9.54
N GLU A 69 12.26 -20.30 -9.31
CA GLU A 69 11.68 -20.58 -8.00
C GLU A 69 11.66 -22.08 -7.72
N GLU A 70 11.61 -22.45 -6.44
CA GLU A 70 11.39 -23.83 -6.04
C GLU A 70 10.05 -24.33 -6.57
N ASP A 71 10.06 -25.52 -7.17
CA ASP A 71 8.84 -26.14 -7.65
C ASP A 71 7.97 -26.55 -6.44
N SER A 72 6.91 -25.78 -6.22
CA SER A 72 5.98 -25.97 -5.12
C SER A 72 4.63 -25.36 -5.46
N ARG A 73 3.56 -25.87 -4.82
CA ARG A 73 2.21 -25.32 -4.95
C ARG A 73 2.05 -23.87 -4.46
N TYR A 74 3.11 -23.30 -3.87
CA TYR A 74 3.16 -21.94 -3.34
C TYR A 74 4.09 -21.03 -4.15
N ASN A 75 4.66 -21.52 -5.26
CA ASN A 75 5.48 -20.68 -6.13
C ASN A 75 4.61 -19.70 -6.95
N THR A 76 5.28 -18.75 -7.59
CA THR A 76 4.60 -17.67 -8.31
C THR A 76 3.74 -18.17 -9.46
N ILE A 77 4.20 -19.18 -10.20
CA ILE A 77 3.46 -19.77 -11.32
C ILE A 77 2.10 -20.30 -10.85
N HIS A 78 2.10 -21.14 -9.81
CA HIS A 78 0.88 -21.70 -9.24
C HIS A 78 -0.06 -20.61 -8.69
N HIS A 79 0.48 -19.55 -8.08
CA HIS A 79 -0.34 -18.44 -7.61
C HIS A 79 -1.03 -17.70 -8.77
N ILE A 80 -0.32 -17.44 -9.88
CA ILE A 80 -0.90 -16.80 -11.07
C ILE A 80 -1.97 -17.70 -11.70
N GLU A 81 -1.64 -18.97 -11.95
CA GLU A 81 -2.58 -19.94 -12.50
C GLU A 81 -3.83 -20.08 -11.63
N ARG A 82 -3.66 -20.04 -10.30
CA ARG A 82 -4.76 -20.11 -9.36
C ARG A 82 -5.79 -19.01 -9.57
N PHE A 83 -5.40 -17.74 -9.50
CA PHE A 83 -6.38 -16.66 -9.64
C PHE A 83 -6.85 -16.46 -11.10
N GLN A 84 -6.05 -16.86 -12.09
CA GLN A 84 -6.43 -16.73 -13.50
C GLN A 84 -7.32 -17.87 -14.03
N THR A 85 -7.21 -19.08 -13.48
CA THR A 85 -7.83 -20.28 -14.07
C THR A 85 -8.72 -21.03 -13.09
N PHE A 86 -8.33 -21.11 -11.81
CA PHE A 86 -9.00 -22.00 -10.85
C PHE A 86 -10.00 -21.27 -9.97
N ASP A 87 -9.60 -20.17 -9.33
CA ASP A 87 -10.45 -19.43 -8.40
C ASP A 87 -11.72 -18.91 -9.11
N SER A 88 -12.85 -18.98 -8.42
CA SER A 88 -14.14 -18.52 -8.97
C SER A 88 -14.28 -17.00 -8.99
N LYS A 89 -13.46 -16.29 -8.21
CA LYS A 89 -13.49 -14.83 -8.08
C LYS A 89 -12.13 -14.23 -8.40
N ALA A 90 -12.12 -13.01 -8.92
CA ALA A 90 -10.90 -12.23 -9.14
C ALA A 90 -11.06 -10.82 -8.60
N MET A 91 -9.94 -10.22 -8.22
CA MET A 91 -9.85 -8.81 -7.88
C MET A 91 -10.03 -7.96 -9.14
N PHE A 92 -10.66 -6.80 -9.03
CA PHE A 92 -10.74 -5.77 -10.08
C PHE A 92 -10.72 -4.38 -9.43
N VAL A 93 -10.45 -3.33 -10.21
CA VAL A 93 -10.54 -1.94 -9.74
C VAL A 93 -12.00 -1.52 -9.75
N SER A 94 -12.56 -1.22 -8.59
CA SER A 94 -13.95 -0.76 -8.46
C SER A 94 -14.07 0.73 -8.73
N HIS A 95 -13.17 1.54 -8.17
CA HIS A 95 -13.12 2.97 -8.39
C HIS A 95 -11.73 3.54 -8.14
N ILE A 96 -11.46 4.66 -8.80
CA ILE A 96 -10.28 5.50 -8.57
C ILE A 96 -10.77 6.92 -8.31
N LEU A 97 -10.65 7.38 -7.07
CA LEU A 97 -11.02 8.74 -6.68
C LEU A 97 -9.77 9.61 -6.64
N GLN A 98 -9.82 10.80 -7.24
CA GLN A 98 -8.81 11.84 -7.06
C GLN A 98 -9.27 12.76 -5.92
N ASN A 99 -8.37 13.06 -4.98
CA ASN A 99 -8.56 14.07 -3.94
C ASN A 99 -7.61 15.25 -4.20
N GLY A 100 -8.16 16.46 -4.14
CA GLY A 100 -7.44 17.70 -4.42
C GLY A 100 -7.85 18.84 -3.49
N VAL A 101 -7.35 20.03 -3.84
CA VAL A 101 -7.72 21.29 -3.16
C VAL A 101 -8.37 22.20 -4.19
N LEU A 102 -9.58 22.65 -3.89
CA LEU A 102 -10.25 23.73 -4.58
C LEU A 102 -9.80 25.05 -3.95
N GLN A 103 -9.37 25.98 -4.78
CA GLN A 103 -9.01 27.33 -4.37
C GLN A 103 -10.09 28.29 -4.89
N ASP A 104 -10.74 29.01 -3.98
CA ASP A 104 -11.69 30.06 -4.33
C ASP A 104 -10.99 31.42 -4.29
N ASP A 105 -10.69 31.93 -5.49
CA ASP A 105 -10.05 33.23 -5.71
C ASP A 105 -11.07 34.40 -5.82
N SER A 106 -12.37 34.13 -5.62
CA SER A 106 -13.40 35.18 -5.69
C SER A 106 -13.38 36.14 -4.50
N VAL A 107 -12.71 35.74 -3.41
CA VAL A 107 -12.55 36.55 -2.20
C VAL A 107 -11.25 37.35 -2.28
N GLN A 108 -11.34 38.67 -2.13
CA GLN A 108 -10.18 39.55 -2.09
C GLN A 108 -9.41 39.33 -0.77
N GLY A 109 -8.24 38.68 -0.83
CA GLY A 109 -7.43 38.34 0.34
C GLY A 109 -6.76 36.97 0.23
N ASP A 110 -6.64 36.26 1.35
CA ASP A 110 -6.21 34.86 1.35
C ASP A 110 -7.32 33.98 0.74
N PRO A 111 -6.99 33.08 -0.20
CA PRO A 111 -8.00 32.27 -0.87
C PRO A 111 -8.65 31.28 0.10
N TYR A 112 -9.95 31.04 -0.07
CA TYR A 112 -10.62 29.97 0.67
C TYR A 112 -10.27 28.62 0.06
N LEU A 113 -9.62 27.76 0.84
CA LEU A 113 -9.20 26.43 0.42
C LEU A 113 -10.21 25.39 0.89
N ALA A 114 -10.85 24.71 -0.04
CA ALA A 114 -11.73 23.58 0.23
C ALA A 114 -11.13 22.28 -0.32
N LYS A 115 -11.52 21.14 0.25
CA LYS A 115 -11.22 19.85 -0.38
C LYS A 115 -12.11 19.67 -1.60
N THR A 116 -11.57 19.01 -2.62
CA THR A 116 -12.34 18.57 -3.78
C THR A 116 -12.05 17.11 -4.07
N HIS A 117 -12.97 16.46 -4.76
CA HIS A 117 -12.83 15.10 -5.24
C HIS A 117 -13.49 14.96 -6.61
N CYS A 118 -13.02 14.01 -7.40
CA CYS A 118 -13.66 13.56 -8.63
C CYS A 118 -13.26 12.11 -8.92
N PHE A 119 -14.05 11.39 -9.72
CA PHE A 119 -13.73 10.02 -10.10
C PHE A 119 -12.90 9.99 -11.38
N VAL A 120 -11.70 9.40 -11.31
CA VAL A 120 -10.91 9.04 -12.50
C VAL A 120 -11.54 7.82 -13.19
N TYR A 121 -12.10 6.93 -12.39
CA TYR A 121 -12.82 5.73 -12.80
C TYR A 121 -13.84 5.36 -11.72
N ASN A 122 -15.03 4.92 -12.11
CA ASN A 122 -16.05 4.42 -11.19
C ASN A 122 -16.91 3.35 -11.87
N ALA A 123 -16.68 2.07 -11.55
CA ALA A 123 -17.43 0.95 -12.10
C ALA A 123 -18.94 1.09 -11.83
N TYR A 124 -19.33 1.64 -10.67
CA TYR A 124 -20.72 1.80 -10.27
C TYR A 124 -21.47 2.85 -11.09
N ALA A 125 -20.77 3.66 -11.89
CA ALA A 125 -21.37 4.63 -12.82
C ALA A 125 -21.79 3.99 -14.17
N ALA A 126 -21.37 2.75 -14.47
CA ALA A 126 -21.83 2.04 -15.66
C ALA A 126 -23.34 1.72 -15.57
N ASP A 127 -24.11 1.79 -16.67
CA ASP A 127 -25.57 1.57 -16.59
C ASP A 127 -25.92 0.16 -16.10
N ALA A 128 -25.04 -0.80 -16.39
CA ALA A 128 -25.15 -2.17 -15.91
C ALA A 128 -25.25 -2.27 -14.38
N LEU A 129 -24.70 -1.29 -13.65
CA LEU A 129 -24.84 -1.16 -12.19
C LEU A 129 -25.78 -0.02 -11.80
N ALA A 130 -25.54 1.20 -12.28
CA ALA A 130 -26.31 2.39 -11.91
C ALA A 130 -27.81 2.25 -12.21
N GLY A 131 -28.16 1.52 -13.28
CA GLY A 131 -29.53 1.31 -13.73
C GLY A 131 -30.29 0.19 -13.02
N ILE A 132 -29.66 -0.56 -12.10
CA ILE A 132 -30.31 -1.68 -11.39
C ILE A 132 -31.54 -1.20 -10.62
N ARG A 133 -31.46 -0.02 -10.00
CA ARG A 133 -32.59 0.61 -9.33
C ARG A 133 -33.29 1.60 -10.26
N LYS A 134 -34.54 1.30 -10.62
CA LYS A 134 -35.38 2.18 -11.43
C LYS A 134 -35.80 3.47 -10.72
N ASP A 135 -35.77 3.46 -9.39
CA ASP A 135 -36.19 4.57 -8.53
C ASP A 135 -35.01 5.39 -7.99
N TYR A 136 -33.76 4.99 -8.30
CA TYR A 136 -32.56 5.65 -7.80
C TYR A 136 -31.39 5.49 -8.77
N ASP A 137 -31.04 6.58 -9.46
CA ASP A 137 -30.00 6.62 -10.47
C ASP A 137 -28.71 7.23 -9.90
N LEU A 138 -27.69 6.40 -9.68
CA LEU A 138 -26.41 6.81 -9.10
C LEU A 138 -25.67 7.85 -9.93
N LYS A 139 -25.88 7.89 -11.26
CA LYS A 139 -25.23 8.86 -12.16
C LYS A 139 -25.69 10.29 -11.93
N LYS A 140 -26.81 10.48 -11.23
CA LYS A 140 -27.34 11.81 -10.90
C LYS A 140 -26.78 12.37 -9.59
N ILE A 141 -25.91 11.62 -8.90
CA ILE A 141 -25.23 12.11 -7.71
C ILE A 141 -24.12 13.06 -8.15
N ASN A 142 -24.25 14.35 -7.85
CA ASN A 142 -23.25 15.37 -8.25
C ASN A 142 -21.83 15.06 -7.74
N ASP A 143 -21.72 14.43 -6.56
CA ASP A 143 -20.44 14.01 -5.97
C ASP A 143 -19.79 12.83 -6.74
N TRP A 144 -20.48 12.22 -7.70
CA TRP A 144 -19.94 11.16 -8.57
C TRP A 144 -19.35 11.68 -9.88
N HIS A 145 -19.21 13.00 -10.02
CA HIS A 145 -18.70 13.58 -11.24
C HIS A 145 -17.29 13.07 -11.58
N ALA A 146 -17.10 12.84 -12.87
CA ALA A 146 -15.84 12.38 -13.41
C ALA A 146 -14.80 13.51 -13.45
N CYS A 147 -13.53 13.16 -13.27
CA CYS A 147 -12.42 14.08 -13.50
C CYS A 147 -12.32 14.47 -14.98
N LYS A 148 -11.68 15.59 -15.30
CA LYS A 148 -11.54 16.08 -16.70
C LYS A 148 -10.88 15.06 -17.64
N THR A 149 -9.97 14.26 -17.11
CA THR A 149 -9.17 13.24 -17.81
C THR A 149 -9.63 11.82 -17.47
N ALA A 150 -10.81 11.68 -16.86
CA ALA A 150 -11.36 10.41 -16.43
C ALA A 150 -11.78 9.51 -17.59
N GLN A 151 -11.91 8.24 -17.27
CA GLN A 151 -12.64 7.30 -18.08
C GLN A 151 -14.14 7.40 -17.76
N ASN A 152 -14.90 8.04 -18.65
CA ASN A 152 -16.32 8.28 -18.46
C ASN A 152 -17.15 7.02 -18.78
N LEU A 153 -17.35 6.14 -17.79
CA LEU A 153 -18.11 4.90 -17.98
C LEU A 153 -19.60 5.14 -18.27
N GLU A 154 -20.15 6.28 -17.88
CA GLU A 154 -21.51 6.68 -18.26
C GLU A 154 -21.68 6.84 -19.78
N VAL A 155 -20.58 7.10 -20.50
CA VAL A 155 -20.57 7.29 -21.95
C VAL A 155 -20.27 6.01 -22.69
N ILE A 156 -19.30 5.23 -22.18
CA ILE A 156 -18.83 3.99 -22.83
C ILE A 156 -19.79 2.83 -22.52
N ASN A 157 -20.44 2.88 -21.36
CA ASN A 157 -21.46 1.96 -20.88
C ASN A 157 -21.06 0.47 -20.98
N PRO A 158 -19.99 0.06 -20.29
CA PRO A 158 -19.53 -1.33 -20.32
C PRO A 158 -20.57 -2.30 -19.72
N LEU A 159 -20.59 -3.54 -20.22
CA LEU A 159 -21.32 -4.62 -19.57
C LEU A 159 -20.62 -5.02 -18.26
N LEU A 160 -21.32 -5.72 -17.36
CA LEU A 160 -20.68 -6.26 -16.15
C LEU A 160 -19.46 -7.13 -16.52
N THR A 161 -19.58 -7.93 -17.58
CA THR A 161 -18.52 -8.82 -18.08
C THR A 161 -17.30 -8.09 -18.64
N ASP A 162 -17.31 -6.76 -18.72
CA ASP A 162 -16.16 -5.98 -19.18
C ASP A 162 -15.37 -5.38 -18.00
N LEU A 163 -15.92 -5.38 -16.78
CA LEU A 163 -15.37 -4.63 -15.63
C LEU A 163 -13.92 -5.01 -15.25
N TYR A 164 -13.55 -6.29 -15.38
CA TYR A 164 -12.16 -6.70 -15.18
C TYR A 164 -11.23 -6.07 -16.22
N GLY A 165 -11.61 -6.09 -17.50
CA GLY A 165 -10.84 -5.44 -18.57
C GLY A 165 -10.80 -3.92 -18.44
N GLU A 166 -11.90 -3.31 -18.00
CA GLU A 166 -11.98 -1.87 -17.71
C GLU A 166 -11.03 -1.44 -16.58
N SER A 167 -10.66 -2.34 -15.67
CA SER A 167 -9.68 -2.04 -14.61
C SER A 167 -8.28 -1.71 -15.15
N ALA A 168 -7.88 -2.30 -16.28
CA ALA A 168 -6.62 -1.94 -16.93
C ALA A 168 -6.67 -0.50 -17.50
N LYS A 169 -7.79 -0.15 -18.15
CA LYS A 169 -8.05 1.19 -18.67
C LYS A 169 -8.15 2.24 -17.56
N ALA A 170 -8.72 1.86 -16.41
CA ALA A 170 -8.76 2.70 -15.22
C ALA A 170 -7.36 3.10 -14.75
N LEU A 171 -6.41 2.14 -14.74
CA LEU A 171 -5.02 2.42 -14.39
C LEU A 171 -4.27 3.24 -15.46
N ASP A 172 -4.65 3.14 -16.74
CA ASP A 172 -4.14 4.03 -17.79
C ASP A 172 -4.66 5.47 -17.65
N ALA A 173 -5.93 5.62 -17.26
CA ALA A 173 -6.51 6.93 -16.92
C ALA A 173 -5.81 7.53 -15.69
N LEU A 174 -5.58 6.73 -14.64
CA LEU A 174 -4.80 7.15 -13.48
C LEU A 174 -3.37 7.57 -13.87
N LYS A 175 -2.68 6.83 -14.73
CA LYS A 175 -1.36 7.22 -15.27
C LYS A 175 -1.41 8.59 -15.93
N SER A 176 -2.45 8.87 -16.71
CA SER A 176 -2.63 10.16 -17.38
C SER A 176 -2.83 11.31 -16.39
N ASN A 177 -3.67 11.12 -15.36
CA ASN A 177 -3.87 12.11 -14.29
C ASN A 177 -2.60 12.35 -13.48
N LEU A 178 -1.92 11.28 -13.06
CA LEU A 178 -0.64 11.36 -12.35
C LEU A 178 0.39 12.10 -13.19
N THR A 179 0.47 11.84 -14.49
CA THR A 179 1.38 12.55 -15.40
C THR A 179 1.11 14.05 -15.37
N GLN A 180 -0.16 14.48 -15.39
CA GLN A 180 -0.52 15.90 -15.31
C GLN A 180 -0.12 16.52 -13.97
N ASP A 181 -0.42 15.86 -12.85
CA ASP A 181 -0.09 16.36 -11.51
C ASP A 181 1.43 16.47 -11.28
N LEU A 182 2.18 15.49 -11.77
CA LEU A 182 3.62 15.36 -11.58
C LEU A 182 4.46 16.24 -12.52
N ARG A 183 3.86 16.87 -13.55
CA ARG A 183 4.57 17.85 -14.42
C ARG A 183 5.06 19.06 -13.64
N SER A 184 4.40 19.40 -12.54
CA SER A 184 4.84 20.47 -11.65
C SER A 184 5.87 19.95 -10.65
N SER A 185 6.81 20.81 -10.22
CA SER A 185 7.73 20.52 -9.10
C SER A 185 7.05 20.58 -7.72
N ARG A 186 5.71 20.56 -7.70
CA ARG A 186 4.88 20.62 -6.49
C ARG A 186 5.15 19.43 -5.58
N TYR A 187 5.33 18.24 -6.14
CA TYR A 187 5.50 17.00 -5.39
C TYR A 187 6.97 16.58 -5.35
N THR A 188 7.50 16.34 -4.16
CA THR A 188 8.83 15.76 -3.96
C THR A 188 8.78 14.24 -3.90
N HIS A 189 7.63 13.67 -3.52
CA HIS A 189 7.46 12.24 -3.33
C HIS A 189 6.10 11.78 -3.88
N VAL A 190 6.04 10.53 -4.33
CA VAL A 190 4.82 9.75 -4.52
C VAL A 190 4.78 8.72 -3.40
N LEU A 191 3.79 8.82 -2.51
CA LEU A 191 3.63 7.96 -1.35
C LEU A 191 2.49 6.97 -1.62
N ILE A 192 2.82 5.68 -1.78
CA ILE A 192 1.86 4.61 -2.02
C ILE A 192 1.63 3.86 -0.72
N VAL A 193 0.38 3.79 -0.24
CA VAL A 193 0.06 3.21 1.06
C VAL A 193 -1.01 2.13 0.91
N VAL A 194 -0.71 0.92 1.37
CA VAL A 194 -1.58 -0.26 1.27
C VAL A 194 -1.91 -0.78 2.66
N MET A 195 -3.19 -0.78 3.02
CA MET A 195 -3.67 -1.26 4.32
C MET A 195 -3.93 -2.77 4.30
N GLY A 196 -4.02 -3.36 5.50
CA GLY A 196 -4.09 -4.79 5.72
C GLY A 196 -5.48 -5.38 5.94
N TRP A 197 -5.51 -6.46 6.71
CA TRP A 197 -6.67 -7.32 6.91
C TRP A 197 -7.75 -6.64 7.76
N ASN A 198 -9.02 -6.84 7.38
CA ASN A 198 -10.21 -6.40 8.11
C ASN A 198 -10.29 -4.88 8.34
N THR A 199 -9.84 -4.09 7.36
CA THR A 199 -9.88 -2.63 7.40
C THR A 199 -10.91 -2.13 6.40
N ALA A 200 -12.04 -1.65 6.89
CA ALA A 200 -13.03 -0.96 6.05
C ALA A 200 -12.40 0.26 5.35
N GLN A 201 -12.98 0.71 4.24
CA GLN A 201 -12.35 1.76 3.43
C GLN A 201 -12.23 3.07 4.19
N ASP A 202 -13.22 3.43 5.02
CA ASP A 202 -13.16 4.61 5.88
C ASP A 202 -12.02 4.55 6.90
N GLU A 203 -11.86 3.41 7.57
CA GLU A 203 -10.75 3.16 8.47
C GLU A 203 -9.41 3.19 7.74
N ALA A 204 -9.33 2.60 6.54
CA ALA A 204 -8.12 2.59 5.73
C ALA A 204 -7.69 4.02 5.35
N ILE A 205 -8.63 4.85 4.92
CA ILE A 205 -8.37 6.26 4.59
C ILE A 205 -7.94 7.06 5.81
N ARG A 206 -8.59 6.86 6.97
CA ARG A 206 -8.15 7.47 8.23
C ARG A 206 -6.70 7.08 8.55
N ASN A 207 -6.38 5.79 8.47
CA ASN A 207 -5.05 5.27 8.74
C ASN A 207 -3.99 5.83 7.76
N ILE A 208 -4.31 5.95 6.48
CA ILE A 208 -3.44 6.56 5.46
C ILE A 208 -3.19 8.04 5.78
N ASN A 209 -4.23 8.77 6.19
CA ASN A 209 -4.12 10.16 6.60
C ASN A 209 -3.23 10.30 7.85
N ASP A 210 -3.38 9.42 8.84
CA ASP A 210 -2.58 9.42 10.06
C ASP A 210 -1.10 9.12 9.75
N ILE A 211 -0.79 8.11 8.92
CA ILE A 211 0.59 7.83 8.50
C ILE A 211 1.19 9.04 7.80
N THR A 212 0.50 9.56 6.78
CA THR A 212 1.00 10.67 5.97
C THR A 212 1.19 11.94 6.81
N GLY A 213 0.21 12.29 7.65
CA GLY A 213 0.25 13.45 8.51
C GLY A 213 1.38 13.39 9.53
N ASN A 214 1.62 12.22 10.13
CA ASN A 214 2.73 12.03 11.06
C ASN A 214 4.09 12.06 10.37
N MET A 215 4.23 11.54 9.15
CA MET A 215 5.46 11.69 8.36
C MET A 215 5.73 13.16 8.01
N MET A 216 4.70 13.91 7.61
CA MET A 216 4.83 15.36 7.36
C MET A 216 5.18 16.13 8.63
N ALA A 217 4.59 15.77 9.78
CA ALA A 217 4.94 16.36 11.06
C ALA A 217 6.40 16.07 11.44
N ALA A 218 6.87 14.84 11.27
CA ALA A 218 8.25 14.46 11.51
C ALA A 218 9.24 15.19 10.57
N ALA A 219 8.89 15.35 9.29
CA ALA A 219 9.69 16.13 8.34
C ALA A 219 9.82 17.60 8.75
N GLN A 220 8.73 18.20 9.22
CA GLN A 220 8.74 19.56 9.75
C GLN A 220 9.55 19.69 11.04
N GLU A 221 9.47 18.70 11.94
CA GLU A 221 10.29 18.64 13.16
C GLU A 221 11.78 18.59 12.82
N ALA A 222 12.19 17.73 11.89
CA ALA A 222 13.59 17.63 11.44
C ALA A 222 14.10 18.94 10.82
N GLN A 223 13.25 19.64 10.04
CA GLN A 223 13.58 20.94 9.48
C GLN A 223 13.68 22.05 10.55
N SER A 224 12.83 22.01 11.58
CA SER A 224 12.77 23.02 12.64
C SER A 224 13.83 22.82 13.73
N ALA A 225 14.24 21.58 13.99
CA ALA A 225 15.32 21.24 14.91
C ALA A 225 16.69 21.75 14.42
N GLN A 226 16.80 22.13 13.13
CA GLN A 226 17.95 22.87 12.61
C GLN A 226 17.90 24.38 12.95
N ILE A 227 16.77 24.88 13.48
CA ILE A 227 16.49 26.33 13.60
C ILE A 227 16.31 26.80 15.06
N ASP A 228 15.80 26.02 16.02
CA ASP A 228 15.82 26.39 17.46
C ASP A 228 15.29 25.29 18.40
N ASP A 229 15.75 25.32 19.66
CA ASP A 229 15.61 24.28 20.71
C ASP A 229 14.27 24.31 21.49
N GLN A 230 13.16 24.76 20.89
CA GLN A 230 11.87 24.91 21.60
C GLN A 230 10.68 24.26 20.88
N ALA A 231 10.27 23.10 21.40
CA ALA A 231 9.16 22.25 20.93
C ALA A 231 7.74 22.85 21.07
N THR A 232 7.57 24.12 21.45
CA THR A 232 6.27 24.72 21.79
C THR A 232 5.85 25.91 20.92
N ARG A 233 6.67 26.33 19.94
CA ARG A 233 6.27 27.44 19.05
C ARG A 233 5.29 26.99 17.96
N PRO A 234 4.34 27.85 17.55
CA PRO A 234 3.49 27.60 16.39
C PRO A 234 4.35 27.27 15.18
N LYS A 235 4.06 26.14 14.53
CA LYS A 235 4.74 25.71 13.30
C LYS A 235 4.64 26.83 12.26
N SER A 236 5.78 27.30 11.73
CA SER A 236 5.73 28.20 10.58
C SER A 236 5.13 27.43 9.40
N LEU A 237 4.00 27.90 8.87
CA LEU A 237 3.21 27.25 7.80
C LEU A 237 3.84 27.41 6.41
N ASN A 238 5.17 27.53 6.29
CA ASN A 238 5.85 27.65 5.00
C ASN A 238 6.02 26.28 4.32
N ILE A 239 4.91 25.72 3.84
CA ILE A 239 4.86 24.43 3.12
C ILE A 239 5.67 24.48 1.81
N VAL A 240 5.83 25.66 1.21
CA VAL A 240 6.54 25.88 -0.07
C VAL A 240 7.99 25.40 -0.03
N ASN A 241 8.65 25.47 1.13
CA ASN A 241 10.04 25.03 1.33
C ASN A 241 10.16 23.69 2.07
N SER A 242 9.06 22.94 2.22
CA SER A 242 9.11 21.64 2.90
C SER A 242 9.84 20.61 2.05
N GLN A 243 10.78 19.87 2.64
CA GLN A 243 11.47 18.76 1.97
C GLN A 243 10.53 17.60 1.61
N PHE A 244 9.38 17.50 2.28
CA PHE A 244 8.40 16.43 2.09
C PHE A 244 7.02 16.98 1.68
N ARG A 245 6.69 16.79 0.41
CA ARG A 245 5.43 17.20 -0.22
C ARG A 245 4.89 16.00 -1.02
N PRO A 246 4.25 15.03 -0.35
CA PRO A 246 3.82 13.81 -1.00
C PRO A 246 2.56 14.02 -1.86
N LEU A 247 2.54 13.40 -3.03
CA LEU A 247 1.30 12.99 -3.68
C LEU A 247 0.96 11.59 -3.15
N VAL A 248 -0.21 11.42 -2.54
CA VAL A 248 -0.58 10.18 -1.86
C VAL A 248 -1.38 9.27 -2.77
N ILE A 249 -1.08 7.97 -2.80
CA ILE A 249 -1.89 6.94 -3.45
C ILE A 249 -2.28 5.91 -2.39
N GLY A 250 -3.52 5.97 -1.93
CA GLY A 250 -4.09 4.97 -1.03
C GLY A 250 -4.63 3.78 -1.82
N VAL A 251 -4.28 2.56 -1.41
CA VAL A 251 -4.85 1.33 -1.99
C VAL A 251 -5.71 0.63 -0.95
N THR A 252 -6.98 0.43 -1.30
CA THR A 252 -7.99 -0.21 -0.45
C THR A 252 -8.54 -1.45 -1.15
N TRP A 253 -8.91 -2.48 -0.40
CA TRP A 253 -9.32 -3.78 -0.96
C TRP A 253 -10.21 -4.55 0.03
N PRO A 254 -11.07 -5.49 -0.44
CA PRO A 254 -12.05 -6.17 0.40
C PRO A 254 -11.35 -7.18 1.30
N SER A 255 -11.01 -6.73 2.49
CA SER A 255 -10.28 -7.51 3.46
C SER A 255 -11.19 -8.21 4.48
N PHE A 256 -12.51 -8.27 4.28
CA PHE A 256 -13.45 -9.08 5.08
C PHE A 256 -13.72 -10.47 4.46
N TRP A 257 -14.12 -11.45 5.28
CA TRP A 257 -14.83 -12.67 4.84
C TRP A 257 -15.88 -12.99 5.92
N SER A 258 -17.13 -13.24 5.51
CA SER A 258 -18.34 -13.28 6.35
C SER A 258 -18.50 -14.48 7.28
N ASN A 259 -17.53 -15.40 7.33
CA ASN A 259 -17.60 -16.57 8.21
C ASN A 259 -16.61 -16.45 9.39
N SER A 260 -17.15 -15.98 10.51
CA SER A 260 -16.75 -16.27 11.90
C SER A 260 -15.35 -15.86 12.39
N PHE A 261 -15.37 -15.27 13.60
CA PHE A 261 -14.27 -14.90 14.50
C PHE A 261 -13.38 -16.09 14.95
N THR A 262 -12.94 -16.95 14.03
CA THR A 262 -11.97 -18.02 14.28
C THR A 262 -10.68 -17.75 13.51
N ASN A 263 -9.76 -17.05 14.20
CA ASN A 263 -8.47 -16.49 13.75
C ASN A 263 -7.40 -17.47 13.24
N PHE A 264 -7.75 -18.54 12.51
CA PHE A 264 -6.74 -19.51 12.06
C PHE A 264 -6.93 -20.00 10.62
N PHE A 265 -8.17 -20.26 10.19
CA PHE A 265 -8.46 -20.73 8.83
C PHE A 265 -8.58 -19.59 7.79
N SER A 266 -8.62 -18.32 8.23
CA SER A 266 -8.67 -17.14 7.33
C SER A 266 -7.29 -16.71 6.80
N TYR A 267 -6.18 -17.15 7.41
CA TYR A 267 -4.84 -16.69 7.02
C TYR A 267 -4.53 -17.05 5.57
N SER A 268 -4.67 -18.32 5.19
CA SER A 268 -4.30 -18.75 3.83
C SER A 268 -5.10 -18.00 2.76
N ASN A 269 -6.41 -17.84 2.95
CA ASN A 269 -7.23 -17.08 1.99
C ASN A 269 -6.79 -15.62 1.89
N LYS A 270 -6.55 -14.94 3.01
CA LYS A 270 -6.08 -13.55 2.99
C LYS A 270 -4.66 -13.38 2.48
N ALA A 271 -3.81 -14.36 2.74
CA ALA A 271 -2.48 -14.48 2.16
C ALA A 271 -2.56 -14.56 0.63
N ASN A 272 -3.45 -15.43 0.11
CA ASN A 272 -3.69 -15.57 -1.32
C ASN A 272 -4.29 -14.30 -1.92
N ASP A 273 -5.27 -13.65 -1.27
CA ASP A 273 -5.85 -12.38 -1.74
C ASP A 273 -4.78 -11.28 -1.81
N ALA A 274 -3.92 -11.17 -0.79
CA ALA A 274 -2.82 -10.21 -0.79
C ALA A 274 -1.77 -10.53 -1.87
N ASP A 275 -1.47 -11.81 -2.10
CA ASP A 275 -0.57 -12.22 -3.18
C ASP A 275 -1.19 -11.98 -4.56
N GLU A 276 -2.49 -12.19 -4.75
CA GLU A 276 -3.24 -11.87 -5.97
C GLU A 276 -3.15 -10.37 -6.26
N ILE A 277 -3.48 -9.51 -5.28
CA ILE A 277 -3.35 -8.04 -5.41
C ILE A 277 -1.92 -7.68 -5.78
N GLY A 278 -0.94 -8.27 -5.08
CA GLY A 278 0.47 -8.04 -5.30
C GLY A 278 0.99 -8.58 -6.63
N LEU A 279 0.34 -9.55 -7.27
CA LEU A 279 0.71 -10.05 -8.61
C LEU A 279 0.01 -9.30 -9.74
N SER A 280 -1.16 -8.73 -9.46
CA SER A 280 -2.06 -8.13 -10.46
C SER A 280 -2.07 -6.60 -10.39
N TRP A 281 -3.05 -6.00 -9.73
CA TRP A 281 -3.34 -4.58 -9.81
C TRP A 281 -2.34 -3.70 -9.07
N LEU A 282 -1.86 -4.14 -7.90
CA LEU A 282 -0.82 -3.39 -7.20
C LEU A 282 0.52 -3.50 -7.94
N ASN A 283 0.81 -4.65 -8.56
CA ASN A 283 1.95 -4.82 -9.44
C ASN A 283 1.91 -3.82 -10.61
N LYS A 284 0.79 -3.80 -11.36
CA LYS A 284 0.58 -2.86 -12.47
C LYS A 284 0.69 -1.41 -11.99
N LEU A 285 0.10 -1.08 -10.83
CA LEU A 285 0.19 0.27 -10.26
C LEU A 285 1.64 0.70 -9.99
N ILE A 286 2.42 -0.10 -9.27
CA ILE A 286 3.76 0.31 -8.81
C ILE A 286 4.87 0.08 -9.83
N ASN A 287 4.71 -0.87 -10.75
CA ASN A 287 5.74 -1.24 -11.74
C ASN A 287 5.43 -0.74 -13.16
N GLU A 288 4.22 -0.23 -13.45
CA GLU A 288 3.86 0.28 -14.77
C GLU A 288 3.20 1.68 -14.71
N THR A 289 2.11 1.84 -13.95
CA THR A 289 1.32 3.08 -13.89
C THR A 289 2.10 4.25 -13.32
N VAL A 290 2.61 4.13 -12.08
CA VAL A 290 3.38 5.19 -11.41
C VAL A 290 4.73 5.45 -12.11
N PRO A 291 5.53 4.42 -12.45
CA PRO A 291 6.74 4.60 -13.25
C PRO A 291 6.49 5.32 -14.57
N GLY A 292 5.46 4.89 -15.31
CA GLY A 292 5.09 5.50 -16.58
C GLY A 292 4.67 6.96 -16.43
N ALA A 293 4.00 7.33 -15.34
CA ALA A 293 3.62 8.72 -15.07
C ALA A 293 4.82 9.59 -14.69
N LEU A 294 5.76 9.08 -13.90
CA LEU A 294 6.99 9.78 -13.55
C LEU A 294 7.86 10.04 -14.79
N ASP A 295 8.04 9.02 -15.63
CA ASP A 295 8.86 9.15 -16.83
C ASP A 295 8.19 10.09 -17.86
N ALA A 296 6.87 10.00 -18.06
CA ALA A 296 6.12 10.87 -18.98
C ALA A 296 6.03 12.33 -18.51
N SER A 297 6.04 12.57 -17.20
CA SER A 297 6.04 13.93 -16.63
C SER A 297 7.44 14.55 -16.53
N GLY A 298 8.49 13.74 -16.66
CA GLY A 298 9.87 14.16 -16.37
C GLY A 298 10.14 14.41 -14.88
N SER A 299 9.19 14.04 -14.01
CA SER A 299 9.28 14.29 -12.57
C SER A 299 10.45 13.55 -11.94
N LYS A 300 11.08 14.20 -10.95
CA LYS A 300 12.13 13.61 -10.12
C LYS A 300 11.58 13.11 -8.78
N ALA A 301 10.25 13.13 -8.58
CA ALA A 301 9.63 12.72 -7.35
C ALA A 301 10.06 11.29 -6.96
N LYS A 302 10.38 11.13 -5.68
CA LYS A 302 10.84 9.87 -5.09
C LYS A 302 9.66 8.99 -4.73
N VAL A 303 9.77 7.69 -4.92
CA VAL A 303 8.65 6.77 -4.70
C VAL A 303 8.85 6.02 -3.39
N VAL A 304 7.90 6.19 -2.47
CA VAL A 304 7.88 5.50 -1.18
C VAL A 304 6.64 4.60 -1.13
N ALA A 305 6.85 3.31 -0.93
CA ALA A 305 5.76 2.34 -0.80
C ALA A 305 5.68 1.84 0.65
N ILE A 306 4.50 1.92 1.26
CA ILE A 306 4.26 1.49 2.64
C ILE A 306 3.13 0.47 2.62
N GLY A 307 3.37 -0.70 3.19
CA GLY A 307 2.34 -1.70 3.42
C GLY A 307 2.25 -2.03 4.89
N HIS A 308 1.04 -2.13 5.44
CA HIS A 308 0.81 -2.56 6.83
C HIS A 308 0.15 -3.94 6.87
N SER A 309 0.59 -4.83 7.76
CA SER A 309 -0.02 -6.15 7.94
C SER A 309 -0.06 -6.95 6.62
N PHE A 310 -1.23 -7.40 6.15
CA PHE A 310 -1.38 -8.02 4.82
C PHE A 310 -1.14 -7.06 3.66
N GLY A 311 -1.29 -5.75 3.85
CA GLY A 311 -0.85 -4.73 2.90
C GLY A 311 0.66 -4.74 2.72
N ALA A 312 1.44 -5.10 3.76
CA ALA A 312 2.88 -5.35 3.63
C ALA A 312 3.15 -6.54 2.71
N ARG A 313 2.39 -7.64 2.86
CA ARG A 313 2.48 -8.83 1.98
C ARG A 313 2.15 -8.47 0.53
N ALA A 314 1.06 -7.75 0.28
CA ALA A 314 0.67 -7.33 -1.05
C ALA A 314 1.73 -6.41 -1.69
N MET A 315 2.20 -5.41 -0.94
CA MET A 315 3.21 -4.46 -1.40
C MET A 315 4.55 -5.13 -1.69
N THR A 316 5.07 -5.96 -0.78
CA THR A 316 6.30 -6.71 -1.04
C THR A 316 6.10 -7.66 -2.21
N ARG A 317 4.94 -8.32 -2.34
CA ARG A 317 4.65 -9.14 -3.51
C ARG A 317 4.71 -8.35 -4.81
N ALA A 318 4.13 -7.15 -4.84
CA ALA A 318 4.18 -6.27 -6.01
C ALA A 318 5.60 -5.86 -6.39
N LEU A 319 6.48 -5.55 -5.43
CA LEU A 319 7.86 -5.14 -5.74
C LEU A 319 8.63 -6.16 -6.57
N PHE A 320 8.36 -7.46 -6.36
CA PHE A 320 9.06 -8.56 -7.01
C PHE A 320 8.32 -9.13 -8.23
N SER A 321 7.15 -8.58 -8.58
CA SER A 321 6.26 -9.17 -9.58
C SER A 321 6.32 -8.48 -10.95
N SER A 322 7.20 -7.50 -11.16
CA SER A 322 7.34 -6.85 -12.47
C SER A 322 7.57 -7.84 -13.64
N PRO A 323 8.27 -9.00 -13.49
CA PRO A 323 8.39 -9.97 -14.58
C PRO A 323 7.05 -10.61 -14.99
N ALA A 324 6.04 -10.57 -14.13
CA ALA A 324 4.69 -11.02 -14.46
C ALA A 324 3.97 -10.07 -15.43
N LEU A 325 4.41 -8.81 -15.57
CA LEU A 325 3.85 -7.85 -16.53
C LEU A 325 4.62 -7.83 -17.85
N GLN A 326 5.87 -8.33 -17.85
CA GLN A 326 6.76 -8.31 -19.01
C GLN A 326 7.47 -9.67 -19.14
N PRO A 327 6.99 -10.60 -19.98
CA PRO A 327 7.54 -11.95 -20.10
C PRO A 327 9.03 -12.01 -20.48
N SER A 328 9.54 -10.99 -21.17
CA SER A 328 10.94 -10.87 -21.56
C SER A 328 11.89 -10.53 -20.39
N GLN A 329 11.34 -10.12 -19.26
CA GLN A 329 12.10 -9.68 -18.09
C GLN A 329 12.57 -10.88 -17.27
N THR A 330 13.89 -10.96 -17.04
CA THR A 330 14.55 -12.09 -16.36
C THR A 330 14.96 -11.80 -14.92
N ILE A 331 14.76 -10.58 -14.44
CA ILE A 331 15.03 -10.12 -13.06
C ILE A 331 13.96 -9.11 -12.65
N PRO A 332 13.57 -8.99 -11.38
CA PRO A 332 12.62 -7.97 -10.96
C PRO A 332 13.24 -6.57 -11.08
N VAL A 333 12.41 -5.57 -11.38
CA VAL A 333 12.81 -4.16 -11.45
C VAL A 333 11.79 -3.32 -10.71
N SER A 334 12.23 -2.25 -10.07
CA SER A 334 11.34 -1.33 -9.38
C SER A 334 11.83 0.11 -9.48
N ARG A 335 10.88 1.05 -9.50
CA ARG A 335 11.13 2.50 -9.35
C ARG A 335 10.89 3.00 -7.93
N VAL A 336 10.51 2.12 -7.02
CA VAL A 336 10.38 2.44 -5.60
C VAL A 336 11.76 2.71 -5.03
N ASP A 337 11.97 3.88 -4.43
CA ASP A 337 13.22 4.21 -3.73
C ASP A 337 13.25 3.56 -2.34
N LEU A 338 12.10 3.58 -1.63
CA LEU A 338 11.95 3.00 -0.30
C LEU A 338 10.65 2.21 -0.19
N ALA A 339 10.76 0.96 0.24
CA ALA A 339 9.64 0.09 0.58
C ALA A 339 9.64 -0.24 2.08
N VAL A 340 8.54 0.03 2.78
CA VAL A 340 8.40 -0.22 4.23
C VAL A 340 7.25 -1.18 4.51
N GLY A 341 7.57 -2.35 5.05
CA GLY A 341 6.60 -3.31 5.60
C GLY A 341 6.38 -3.07 7.10
N LEU A 342 5.30 -2.39 7.45
CA LEU A 342 4.91 -2.09 8.82
C LEU A 342 4.17 -3.26 9.45
N GLN A 343 4.71 -3.82 10.54
CA GLN A 343 4.16 -5.01 11.22
C GLN A 343 3.66 -6.07 10.23
N GLY A 344 4.52 -6.49 9.31
CA GLY A 344 4.07 -7.24 8.15
C GLY A 344 3.50 -8.62 8.50
N ALA A 345 2.35 -8.96 7.91
CA ALA A 345 1.80 -10.31 7.89
C ALA A 345 2.40 -11.13 6.73
N VAL A 346 3.71 -10.98 6.53
CA VAL A 346 4.50 -11.60 5.45
C VAL A 346 5.65 -12.37 6.07
N SER A 347 5.87 -13.60 5.62
CA SER A 347 6.94 -14.44 6.14
C SER A 347 8.32 -13.90 5.75
N ILE A 348 9.25 -13.78 6.71
CA ILE A 348 10.65 -13.40 6.43
C ILE A 348 11.38 -14.44 5.58
N ASN A 349 10.90 -15.69 5.59
CA ASN A 349 11.49 -16.78 4.81
C ASN A 349 11.28 -16.60 3.30
N ARG A 350 10.35 -15.74 2.87
CA ARG A 350 10.12 -15.43 1.44
C ARG A 350 11.30 -14.75 0.75
N PHE A 351 12.30 -14.29 1.52
CA PHE A 351 13.55 -13.72 1.01
C PHE A 351 14.69 -14.73 0.87
N ILE A 352 14.52 -15.97 1.33
CA ILE A 352 15.62 -16.93 1.47
C ILE A 352 15.24 -18.27 0.84
N VAL A 353 16.00 -18.68 -0.18
CA VAL A 353 15.83 -19.99 -0.85
C VAL A 353 16.00 -21.13 0.16
N GLY A 354 15.15 -22.14 0.08
CA GLY A 354 15.14 -23.32 0.95
C GLY A 354 14.53 -23.07 2.33
N LYS A 355 13.94 -21.90 2.58
CA LYS A 355 13.32 -21.56 3.87
C LYS A 355 11.81 -21.38 3.73
N GLY A 356 11.07 -21.95 4.68
CA GLY A 356 9.62 -21.82 4.77
C GLY A 356 8.86 -22.59 3.69
N ILE A 357 7.53 -22.66 3.83
CA ILE A 357 6.66 -23.38 2.90
C ILE A 357 6.16 -22.51 1.74
N GLU A 358 6.27 -21.19 1.86
CA GLU A 358 5.78 -20.21 0.87
C GLU A 358 6.81 -19.93 -0.25
N GLY A 359 7.90 -20.70 -0.29
CA GLY A 359 9.02 -20.50 -1.20
C GLY A 359 9.75 -19.18 -0.97
N ALA A 360 10.60 -18.80 -1.92
CA ALA A 360 11.42 -17.59 -1.88
C ALA A 360 11.16 -16.63 -3.07
N PRO A 361 9.93 -16.10 -3.23
CA PRO A 361 9.59 -15.19 -4.32
C PRO A 361 10.38 -13.87 -4.28
N TYR A 362 11.01 -13.55 -3.14
CA TYR A 362 11.78 -12.32 -2.92
C TYR A 362 13.29 -12.58 -2.85
N ARG A 363 13.76 -13.76 -3.28
CA ARG A 363 15.18 -14.18 -3.27
C ARG A 363 16.14 -13.19 -3.94
N ASP A 364 15.62 -12.40 -4.88
CA ASP A 364 16.38 -11.45 -5.69
C ASP A 364 16.27 -10.00 -5.17
N PHE A 365 15.98 -9.79 -3.89
CA PHE A 365 15.90 -8.46 -3.27
C PHE A 365 17.14 -7.60 -3.52
N ALA A 366 18.35 -8.18 -3.51
CA ALA A 366 19.58 -7.47 -3.82
C ALA A 366 19.70 -7.00 -5.28
N LYS A 367 18.86 -7.51 -6.20
CA LYS A 367 18.80 -7.05 -7.61
C LYS A 367 17.97 -5.78 -7.78
N LEU A 368 17.17 -5.40 -6.79
CA LEU A 368 16.41 -4.14 -6.80
C LEU A 368 17.34 -2.96 -6.44
N SER A 369 18.27 -2.64 -7.34
CA SER A 369 19.39 -1.70 -7.09
C SER A 369 19.01 -0.28 -6.68
N LYS A 370 17.75 0.13 -6.86
CA LYS A 370 17.22 1.44 -6.47
C LYS A 370 16.33 1.39 -5.23
N THR A 371 15.90 0.20 -4.80
CA THR A 371 14.90 0.03 -3.76
C THR A 371 15.55 -0.44 -2.48
N HIS A 372 15.46 0.38 -1.45
CA HIS A 372 15.73 -0.08 -0.10
C HIS A 372 14.47 -0.70 0.50
N ILE A 373 14.61 -1.85 1.16
CA ILE A 373 13.49 -2.51 1.84
C ILE A 373 13.72 -2.43 3.36
N ALA A 374 12.72 -1.92 4.08
CA ALA A 374 12.68 -1.91 5.53
C ALA A 374 11.46 -2.68 6.04
N LEU A 375 11.66 -3.50 7.06
CA LEU A 375 10.60 -4.26 7.75
C LEU A 375 10.61 -3.85 9.23
N THR A 376 9.44 -3.72 9.84
CA THR A 376 9.33 -3.44 11.28
C THR A 376 8.74 -4.61 12.05
N ALA A 377 9.27 -4.85 13.24
CA ALA A 377 8.76 -5.82 14.21
C ALA A 377 8.50 -5.14 15.56
N SER A 378 7.61 -5.70 16.37
CA SER A 378 7.44 -5.29 17.76
C SER A 378 7.08 -6.46 18.67
N LYS A 379 7.58 -6.43 19.91
CA LYS A 379 7.18 -7.38 20.95
C LYS A 379 5.75 -7.18 21.45
N TYR A 380 5.16 -6.03 21.14
CA TYR A 380 3.80 -5.67 21.53
C TYR A 380 2.77 -5.92 20.42
N ASP A 381 3.22 -6.35 19.23
CA ASP A 381 2.33 -6.78 18.16
C ASP A 381 1.78 -8.18 18.46
N GLY A 382 0.54 -8.24 18.93
CA GLY A 382 -0.18 -9.48 19.21
C GLY A 382 -0.88 -10.09 18.00
N ALA A 383 -0.99 -9.38 16.87
CA ALA A 383 -1.59 -9.89 15.64
C ALA A 383 -0.57 -10.69 14.83
N ALA A 384 0.64 -10.14 14.64
CA ALA A 384 1.74 -10.84 13.99
C ALA A 384 2.49 -11.77 14.96
N GLY A 385 2.70 -11.36 16.22
CA GLY A 385 3.44 -12.13 17.23
C GLY A 385 2.57 -12.99 18.15
N GLY A 386 1.30 -13.18 17.82
CA GLY A 386 0.36 -13.93 18.66
C GLY A 386 0.80 -15.39 18.86
N ARG A 387 0.59 -15.94 20.07
CA ARG A 387 0.96 -17.32 20.47
C ARG A 387 0.43 -18.43 19.55
N MET A 388 -0.57 -18.12 18.72
CA MET A 388 -1.18 -19.07 17.81
C MET A 388 -0.48 -19.12 16.45
N VAL A 389 0.36 -18.15 16.08
CA VAL A 389 1.09 -18.13 14.81
C VAL A 389 2.37 -18.95 14.95
N VAL A 390 2.26 -20.27 14.72
CA VAL A 390 3.38 -21.23 14.91
C VAL A 390 3.90 -21.79 13.59
N TRP A 391 3.18 -21.61 12.48
CA TRP A 391 3.49 -22.26 11.19
C TRP A 391 4.23 -21.38 10.18
N TYR A 392 4.48 -20.10 10.49
CA TYR A 392 5.30 -19.21 9.67
C TYR A 392 5.93 -18.09 10.53
N ASP A 393 6.91 -17.38 9.97
CA ASP A 393 7.69 -16.35 10.65
C ASP A 393 7.31 -14.93 10.15
N PRO A 394 6.24 -14.31 10.64
CA PRO A 394 5.80 -12.98 10.20
C PRO A 394 6.81 -11.89 10.51
N SER A 395 7.10 -11.03 9.53
CA SER A 395 8.02 -9.92 9.71
C SER A 395 7.60 -8.95 10.82
N GLY A 396 6.31 -8.81 11.12
CA GLY A 396 5.83 -8.00 12.25
C GLY A 396 6.17 -8.52 13.65
N SER A 397 6.54 -9.79 13.79
CA SER A 397 6.81 -10.40 15.10
C SER A 397 8.24 -10.20 15.55
N ILE A 398 8.41 -9.85 16.84
CA ILE A 398 9.75 -9.82 17.46
C ILE A 398 10.43 -11.20 17.49
N SER A 399 9.67 -12.30 17.47
CA SER A 399 10.25 -13.64 17.41
C SER A 399 11.00 -13.86 16.09
N SER A 400 10.42 -13.39 14.98
CA SER A 400 11.01 -13.46 13.64
C SER A 400 12.19 -12.50 13.51
N TRP A 401 12.11 -11.32 14.13
CA TRP A 401 13.27 -10.43 14.26
C TRP A 401 14.42 -11.11 14.99
N ARG A 402 14.16 -11.74 16.14
CA ARG A 402 15.20 -12.48 16.88
C ARG A 402 15.72 -13.67 16.09
N LEU A 403 14.88 -14.36 15.33
CA LEU A 403 15.28 -15.44 14.44
C LEU A 403 16.24 -14.93 13.36
N ALA A 404 15.99 -13.77 12.77
CA ALA A 404 16.88 -13.19 11.77
C ALA A 404 18.17 -12.59 12.37
N CYS A 405 18.07 -12.01 13.57
CA CYS A 405 19.09 -11.13 14.13
C CYS A 405 19.98 -11.76 15.21
N ASN A 406 19.52 -12.82 15.88
CA ASN A 406 20.27 -13.51 16.93
C ASN A 406 20.74 -14.92 16.51
N THR A 407 20.58 -15.26 15.23
CA THR A 407 20.94 -16.58 14.69
C THR A 407 22.37 -16.63 14.18
N SER A 408 22.97 -17.82 14.19
CA SER A 408 24.20 -18.12 13.44
C SER A 408 23.93 -18.55 11.99
N ASP A 409 22.67 -18.51 11.54
CA ASP A 409 22.29 -18.81 10.16
C ASP A 409 22.87 -17.77 9.20
N SER A 410 23.82 -18.20 8.37
CA SER A 410 24.51 -17.34 7.42
C SER A 410 23.59 -16.75 6.35
N ALA A 411 22.50 -17.42 5.98
CA ALA A 411 21.56 -16.91 4.99
C ALA A 411 20.75 -15.75 5.58
N MET A 412 20.26 -15.89 6.81
CA MET A 412 19.58 -14.79 7.53
C MET A 412 20.52 -13.59 7.73
N ALA A 413 21.75 -13.84 8.15
CA ALA A 413 22.76 -12.80 8.33
C ALA A 413 23.18 -12.14 7.01
N ALA A 414 23.08 -12.83 5.87
CA ALA A 414 23.32 -12.28 4.54
C ALA A 414 22.14 -11.43 4.05
N THR A 415 20.90 -11.80 4.41
CA THR A 415 19.68 -11.12 3.96
C THR A 415 19.34 -9.88 4.78
N PHE A 416 19.47 -9.94 6.10
CA PHE A 416 18.97 -8.89 6.99
C PHE A 416 20.09 -8.05 7.60
N GLU A 417 19.85 -6.74 7.68
CA GLU A 417 20.58 -5.81 8.53
C GLU A 417 19.69 -5.43 9.72
N CYS A 418 20.11 -5.85 10.91
CA CYS A 418 19.28 -5.75 12.11
C CYS A 418 19.48 -4.41 12.82
N LEU A 419 18.39 -3.66 12.95
CA LEU A 419 18.34 -2.35 13.56
C LEU A 419 17.37 -2.33 14.75
N LYS A 420 17.53 -1.33 15.61
CA LYS A 420 16.62 -0.99 16.70
C LYS A 420 16.25 0.47 16.59
N ALA A 421 14.95 0.75 16.67
CA ALA A 421 14.41 2.09 16.70
C ALA A 421 13.82 2.36 18.09
N SER A 422 14.10 3.54 18.63
CA SER A 422 13.61 3.97 19.93
C SER A 422 13.09 5.40 19.83
N ASP A 423 11.92 5.67 20.41
CA ASP A 423 11.41 7.04 20.59
C ASP A 423 11.06 7.27 22.05
N THR A 424 11.91 8.06 22.72
CA THR A 424 11.70 8.47 24.12
C THR A 424 11.33 9.95 24.24
N SER A 425 11.05 10.64 23.12
CA SER A 425 10.91 12.10 23.06
C SER A 425 9.76 12.65 23.91
N ALA A 426 8.83 11.81 24.37
CA ALA A 426 7.78 12.18 25.33
C ALA A 426 8.30 12.28 26.79
N THR A 427 9.56 11.95 27.05
CA THR A 427 10.20 12.02 28.37
C THR A 427 11.24 13.15 28.42
N PRO A 428 11.48 13.77 29.60
CA PRO A 428 12.52 14.80 29.73
C PRO A 428 13.89 14.29 29.29
N GLY A 429 14.51 14.96 28.31
CA GLY A 429 15.80 14.57 27.74
C GLY A 429 15.76 13.37 26.79
N GLY A 430 14.57 12.86 26.46
CA GLY A 430 14.40 11.79 25.50
C GLY A 430 14.59 12.25 24.06
N SER A 431 14.89 11.29 23.18
CA SER A 431 15.12 11.52 21.77
C SER A 431 14.64 10.34 20.92
N PHE A 432 14.57 10.57 19.62
CA PHE A 432 14.42 9.52 18.61
C PHE A 432 15.80 8.99 18.21
N SER A 433 15.93 7.67 18.07
CA SER A 433 17.14 7.03 17.55
C SER A 433 16.82 5.82 16.68
N LEU A 434 17.70 5.57 15.71
CA LEU A 434 17.71 4.36 14.88
C LEU A 434 19.16 3.87 14.79
N CYS A 435 19.44 2.73 15.41
CA CYS A 435 20.79 2.21 15.59
C CYS A 435 20.90 0.76 15.14
N LYS A 436 22.13 0.29 14.90
CA LYS A 436 22.41 -1.14 14.76
C LYS A 436 21.98 -1.90 16.02
N SER A 437 21.62 -3.16 15.86
CA SER A 437 21.07 -4.01 16.93
C SER A 437 21.96 -4.16 18.17
N ASP A 438 23.28 -3.95 18.03
CA ASP A 438 24.28 -3.96 19.10
C ASP A 438 24.33 -2.64 19.91
N GLY A 439 23.59 -1.60 19.47
CA GLY A 439 23.46 -0.30 20.13
C GLY A 439 24.71 0.59 20.03
N LYS A 440 25.75 0.18 19.29
CA LYS A 440 27.03 0.90 19.25
C LYS A 440 27.10 1.96 18.15
N ASP A 441 26.28 1.80 17.11
CA ASP A 441 26.29 2.66 15.94
C ASP A 441 24.88 3.15 15.63
N CYS A 442 24.63 4.42 15.96
CA CYS A 442 23.40 5.14 15.62
C CYS A 442 23.61 6.09 14.44
N SER A 443 24.80 6.07 13.82
CA SER A 443 25.03 6.74 12.57
C SER A 443 24.49 5.85 11.46
N MET A 444 23.36 6.23 10.89
CA MET A 444 22.91 5.59 9.66
C MET A 444 23.92 5.94 8.57
N SER A 445 24.84 5.02 8.31
CA SER A 445 25.51 5.00 7.00
C SER A 445 24.51 4.45 5.98
N PRO A 446 24.67 4.75 4.68
CA PRO A 446 23.86 4.13 3.65
C PRO A 446 23.91 2.62 3.85
N ALA A 447 22.75 2.04 4.19
CA ALA A 447 22.66 0.60 4.40
C ALA A 447 23.25 -0.10 3.19
N ASN A 448 23.83 -1.29 3.41
CA ASN A 448 24.27 -2.11 2.30
C ASN A 448 23.03 -2.36 1.42
N PRO A 449 22.99 -1.85 0.16
CA PRO A 449 21.81 -1.97 -0.69
C PRO A 449 21.49 -3.44 -1.03
N SER A 450 22.40 -4.35 -0.69
CA SER A 450 22.23 -5.80 -0.80
C SER A 450 21.57 -6.42 0.44
N LYS A 451 21.03 -5.64 1.38
CA LYS A 451 20.40 -6.11 2.62
C LYS A 451 19.08 -5.40 2.92
N ILE A 452 18.22 -6.11 3.65
CA ILE A 452 16.93 -5.60 4.13
C ILE A 452 17.10 -5.07 5.54
N SER A 453 16.74 -3.82 5.79
CA SER A 453 16.70 -3.30 7.16
C SER A 453 15.56 -3.96 7.94
N TYR A 454 15.89 -4.73 8.97
CA TYR A 454 14.90 -5.35 9.83
C TYR A 454 14.94 -4.70 11.22
N ILE A 455 13.89 -3.94 11.54
CA ILE A 455 13.88 -2.95 12.60
C ILE A 455 12.99 -3.43 13.75
N ASP A 456 13.58 -3.58 14.94
CA ASP A 456 12.81 -3.70 16.17
C ASP A 456 12.31 -2.30 16.58
N ALA A 457 10.99 -2.11 16.54
CA ALA A 457 10.29 -0.87 16.87
C ALA A 457 9.56 -0.97 18.22
N SER A 458 10.01 -1.85 19.12
CA SER A 458 9.36 -2.09 20.41
C SER A 458 9.49 -0.92 21.40
N GLU A 459 10.49 -0.04 21.25
CA GLU A 459 10.81 0.97 22.27
C GLU A 459 10.14 2.31 21.94
N GLY A 460 8.97 2.58 22.53
CA GLY A 460 8.25 3.86 22.39
C GLY A 460 7.55 4.08 21.05
N ILE A 461 7.89 3.30 20.01
CA ILE A 461 7.31 3.44 18.67
C ILE A 461 6.04 2.60 18.51
N THR A 462 6.14 1.28 18.67
CA THR A 462 5.01 0.33 18.57
C THR A 462 4.83 -0.37 19.91
N GLN A 463 4.09 0.25 20.83
CA GLN A 463 3.98 -0.17 22.23
C GLN A 463 2.54 -0.16 22.78
N PHE A 464 1.65 0.68 22.24
CA PHE A 464 0.33 0.89 22.80
C PHE A 464 -0.76 0.27 21.92
N ASN A 465 -1.86 -0.16 22.51
CA ASN A 465 -3.02 -0.56 21.75
C ASN A 465 -3.70 0.69 21.19
N SER A 466 -4.01 0.70 19.90
CA SER A 466 -4.81 1.77 19.32
C SER A 466 -6.27 1.65 19.80
N PRO A 467 -6.94 2.78 20.13
CA PRO A 467 -8.34 2.75 20.53
C PRO A 467 -9.21 2.07 19.47
N GLY A 468 -10.03 1.10 19.88
CA GLY A 468 -10.93 0.37 18.99
C GLY A 468 -10.28 -0.74 18.14
N SER A 469 -8.97 -0.96 18.23
CA SER A 469 -8.29 -2.05 17.50
C SER A 469 -8.08 -3.31 18.35
N GLY A 470 -8.09 -4.48 17.71
CA GLY A 470 -7.60 -5.74 18.28
C GLY A 470 -6.11 -6.00 17.97
N GLY A 471 -5.53 -7.06 18.53
CA GLY A 471 -4.19 -7.51 18.15
C GLY A 471 -3.00 -6.82 18.83
N GLY A 472 -3.22 -6.19 19.99
CA GLY A 472 -2.14 -5.51 20.72
C GLY A 472 -1.75 -4.17 20.07
N ALA A 473 -0.45 -3.88 20.00
CA ALA A 473 0.09 -2.67 19.39
C ALA A 473 0.20 -2.75 17.85
N HIS A 474 -0.48 -3.69 17.20
CA HIS A 474 -0.43 -3.88 15.75
C HIS A 474 -0.83 -2.63 14.95
N SER A 475 -1.78 -1.86 15.48
CA SER A 475 -2.28 -0.61 14.88
C SER A 475 -1.63 0.64 15.46
N ASP A 476 -0.57 0.50 16.27
CA ASP A 476 0.10 1.63 16.94
C ASP A 476 0.94 2.51 15.99
N ILE A 477 1.03 2.09 14.73
CA ILE A 477 1.78 2.75 13.65
C ILE A 477 1.21 4.06 13.16
N TYR A 478 0.01 4.41 13.57
CA TYR A 478 -0.67 5.62 13.15
C TYR A 478 -0.29 6.84 14.01
N ARG A 479 0.81 6.75 14.78
CA ARG A 479 1.28 7.81 15.69
C ARG A 479 2.59 8.43 15.23
N LEU A 480 2.87 9.62 15.76
CA LEU A 480 4.07 10.40 15.46
C LEU A 480 5.40 9.63 15.61
N PRO A 481 5.62 8.76 16.63
CA PRO A 481 6.85 7.98 16.73
C PRO A 481 7.12 7.11 15.49
N MET A 482 6.09 6.50 14.91
CA MET A 482 6.23 5.76 13.66
C MET A 482 6.46 6.71 12.48
N GLY A 483 5.81 7.88 12.47
CA GLY A 483 6.08 8.96 11.51
C GLY A 483 7.56 9.40 11.50
N ARG A 484 8.20 9.49 12.67
CA ARG A 484 9.63 9.79 12.81
C ARG A 484 10.53 8.68 12.26
N LEU A 485 10.19 7.41 12.54
CA LEU A 485 10.90 6.28 11.94
C LEU A 485 10.78 6.30 10.41
N LEU A 486 9.56 6.45 9.88
CA LEU A 486 9.33 6.52 8.44
C LEU A 486 10.05 7.69 7.80
N TRP A 487 10.01 8.87 8.42
CA TRP A 487 10.74 10.04 7.93
C TRP A 487 12.24 9.80 7.93
N ARG A 488 12.80 9.21 8.99
CA ARG A 488 14.22 8.89 9.06
C ARG A 488 14.66 7.95 7.92
N LEU A 489 13.81 6.98 7.57
CA LEU A 489 14.07 6.10 6.42
C LEU A 489 13.97 6.86 5.09
N VAL A 490 13.02 7.80 4.96
CA VAL A 490 12.92 8.67 3.77
C VAL A 490 14.17 9.53 3.62
N GLU A 491 14.68 10.13 4.71
CA GLU A 491 15.91 10.91 4.70
C GLU A 491 17.09 10.13 4.11
N GLU A 492 17.23 8.87 4.51
CA GLU A 492 18.34 8.04 4.08
C GLU A 492 18.20 7.58 2.63
N TYR A 493 17.03 7.05 2.26
CA TYR A 493 16.87 6.26 1.04
C TYR A 493 16.04 6.92 -0.05
N ALA A 494 15.25 7.95 0.28
CA ALA A 494 14.25 8.51 -0.64
C ALA A 494 14.24 10.04 -0.70
N LEU A 495 15.30 10.74 -0.28
CA LEU A 495 15.46 12.16 -0.58
C LEU A 495 16.00 12.42 -1.99
N GLN A 496 15.58 13.53 -2.59
CA GLN A 496 16.23 14.08 -3.78
C GLN A 496 17.58 14.68 -3.34
N ARG A 497 18.69 14.03 -3.71
CA ARG A 497 20.06 14.55 -3.52
C ARG A 497 20.51 15.37 -4.71
#